data_AF-A0A453KAT2-F1
#
_entry.id   AF-A0A453KAT2-F1
#
_cell.length_a   1.000
_cell.length_b   1.000
_cell.length_c   1.000
_cell.angle_alpha   90.00
_cell.angle_beta   90.00
_cell.angle_gamma   90.00
#
_symmetry.space_group_name_H-M   'P 1'
#
loop_
_entity.id
_entity.type
_entity.pdbx_description
1 polymer ?
#
loop_
_entity_poly.entity_id
_entity_poly.type
_entity_poly.pdbx_seq_one_letter_code
_entity_poly.pdbx_strand_id
1 'polypeptide(L)'
;MGDLHGLAFDDAVRRNPEIFSSYSRTQEIPGGGESLDQLSKRCVSYLNTVAEKHKGERVIVVTHGASTEELCIHADPTSPVRGKLYNTSICVFRIGGGEWILEKAGDVGHLDQGEFLEDAFGGDGVSA
;
A
#
# COMPACT_ATOMS: atom_id res chain seq x y z
N MET A 1 -12.33 1.26 -3.02
CA MET A 1 -12.85 2.63 -3.19
C MET A 1 -14.36 2.69 -3.39
N GLY A 2 -15.02 1.67 -3.93
CA GLY A 2 -16.50 1.64 -4.00
C GLY A 2 -17.07 2.89 -4.68
N ASP A 3 -18.10 3.48 -4.10
CA ASP A 3 -18.75 4.73 -4.54
C ASP A 3 -17.81 5.95 -4.53
N LEU A 4 -16.64 5.88 -3.90
CA LEU A 4 -15.64 6.95 -3.88
C LEU A 4 -14.73 6.93 -5.11
N HIS A 5 -14.81 5.89 -5.95
CA HIS A 5 -13.95 5.77 -7.12
C HIS A 5 -14.23 6.87 -8.15
N GLY A 6 -13.17 7.53 -8.63
CA GLY A 6 -13.27 8.60 -9.64
C GLY A 6 -13.67 9.98 -9.09
N LEU A 7 -13.88 10.11 -7.78
CA LEU A 7 -14.09 11.41 -7.14
C LEU A 7 -12.75 12.08 -6.81
N ALA A 8 -12.71 13.41 -6.89
CA ALA A 8 -11.66 14.19 -6.24
C ALA A 8 -11.75 14.00 -4.71
N PHE A 9 -10.63 14.19 -3.99
CA PHE A 9 -10.59 13.89 -2.55
C PHE A 9 -11.65 14.67 -1.75
N ASP A 10 -11.76 15.98 -1.99
CA ASP A 10 -12.76 16.83 -1.35
C ASP A 10 -14.21 16.38 -1.61
N ASP A 11 -14.48 15.88 -2.83
CA ASP A 11 -15.78 15.32 -3.18
C ASP A 11 -16.05 14.00 -2.47
N ALA A 12 -15.04 13.14 -2.35
CA ALA A 12 -15.13 11.90 -1.61
C ALA A 12 -15.42 12.14 -0.11
N VAL A 13 -14.73 13.10 0.51
CA VAL A 13 -14.95 13.52 1.91
C VAL A 13 -16.36 14.08 2.10
N ARG A 14 -16.84 14.94 1.18
CA ARG A 14 -18.21 15.45 1.23
C ARG A 14 -19.26 14.35 1.03
N ARG A 15 -18.99 13.39 0.14
CA ARG A 15 -19.90 12.30 -0.19
C ARG A 15 -20.10 11.35 0.97
N ASN A 16 -19.04 11.07 1.73
CA ASN A 16 -19.05 10.04 2.77
C ASN A 16 -18.14 10.36 3.97
N PRO A 17 -18.45 11.42 4.75
CA PRO A 17 -17.57 11.97 5.78
C PRO A 17 -17.27 11.00 6.95
N GLU A 18 -18.14 10.03 7.20
CA GLU A 18 -17.98 9.04 8.26
C GLU A 18 -16.81 8.07 8.01
N ILE A 19 -16.52 7.75 6.74
CA ILE A 19 -15.36 6.92 6.37
C ILE A 19 -14.05 7.64 6.65
N PHE A 20 -14.03 8.96 6.50
CA PHE A 20 -12.83 9.77 6.69
C PHE A 20 -12.66 10.26 8.13
N SER A 21 -13.74 10.30 8.93
CA SER A 21 -13.69 10.75 10.32
C SER A 21 -13.37 9.65 11.33
N SER A 22 -13.54 8.37 10.95
CA SER A 22 -13.20 7.23 11.80
C SER A 22 -12.17 6.32 11.12
N TYR A 23 -11.01 6.12 11.77
CA TYR A 23 -10.03 5.15 11.29
C TYR A 23 -10.41 3.74 11.73
N SER A 24 -11.37 3.14 11.04
CA SER A 24 -11.77 1.75 11.26
C SER A 24 -11.22 0.86 10.15
N ARG A 25 -10.40 -0.14 10.51
CA ARG A 25 -9.83 -1.08 9.53
C ARG A 25 -10.86 -2.09 8.99
N THR A 26 -11.96 -2.27 9.70
CA THR A 26 -13.03 -3.21 9.34
C THR A 26 -14.16 -2.55 8.55
N GLN A 27 -14.18 -1.21 8.46
CA GLN A 27 -15.21 -0.47 7.74
C GLN A 27 -15.06 -0.67 6.23
N GLU A 28 -16.08 -1.26 5.61
CA GLU A 28 -16.20 -1.33 4.16
C GLU A 28 -16.65 0.01 3.58
N ILE A 29 -16.31 0.25 2.31
CA ILE A 29 -16.72 1.46 1.59
C ILE A 29 -18.00 1.11 0.80
N PRO A 30 -19.09 1.91 0.88
CA PRO A 30 -20.30 1.74 0.07
C PRO A 30 -20.02 1.58 -1.42
N GLY A 31 -20.92 0.94 -2.16
CA GLY A 31 -20.69 0.63 -3.58
C GLY A 31 -19.76 -0.56 -3.80
N GLY A 32 -19.60 -1.44 -2.80
CA GLY A 32 -18.80 -2.66 -2.91
C GLY A 32 -17.28 -2.44 -2.79
N GLY A 33 -16.86 -1.38 -2.08
CA GLY A 33 -15.46 -1.16 -1.78
C GLY A 33 -14.99 -1.95 -0.55
N GLU A 34 -13.75 -2.44 -0.62
CA GLU A 34 -13.13 -3.20 0.47
C GLU A 34 -12.79 -2.33 1.70
N SER A 35 -12.75 -2.98 2.86
CA SER A 35 -12.09 -2.47 4.07
C SER A 35 -10.57 -2.69 4.02
N LEU A 36 -9.82 -2.02 4.90
CA LEU A 36 -8.35 -2.21 4.99
C LEU A 36 -7.99 -3.65 5.37
N ASP A 37 -8.74 -4.28 6.28
CA ASP A 37 -8.47 -5.68 6.67
C ASP A 37 -8.75 -6.67 5.53
N GLN A 38 -9.76 -6.41 4.69
CA GLN A 38 -10.01 -7.21 3.50
C GLN A 38 -8.87 -7.08 2.49
N LEU A 39 -8.44 -5.83 2.22
CA LEU A 39 -7.29 -5.55 1.36
C LEU A 39 -6.03 -6.27 1.87
N SER A 40 -5.72 -6.11 3.16
CA SER A 40 -4.59 -6.75 3.83
C SER A 40 -4.60 -8.27 3.65
N LYS A 41 -5.72 -8.90 4.01
CA LYS A 41 -5.90 -10.34 3.92
C LYS A 41 -5.72 -10.85 2.49
N ARG A 42 -6.30 -10.16 1.50
CA ARG A 42 -6.20 -10.52 0.08
C ARG A 42 -4.75 -10.42 -0.42
N CYS A 43 -4.07 -9.31 -0.12
CA CYS A 43 -2.69 -9.06 -0.54
C CYS A 43 -1.70 -10.06 0.08
N VAL A 44 -1.78 -10.27 1.40
CA VAL A 44 -0.91 -11.20 2.13
C VAL A 44 -1.11 -12.63 1.66
N SER A 45 -2.36 -13.08 1.54
CA SER A 45 -2.69 -14.43 1.05
C SER A 45 -2.10 -14.69 -0.35
N TYR A 46 -2.25 -13.71 -1.25
CA TYR A 46 -1.72 -13.82 -2.61
C TYR A 46 -0.19 -13.91 -2.63
N LEU A 47 0.51 -13.04 -1.88
CA LEU A 47 1.97 -13.07 -1.85
C LEU A 47 2.55 -14.29 -1.14
N ASN A 48 1.86 -14.85 -0.14
CA ASN A 48 2.22 -16.17 0.40
C ASN A 48 2.12 -17.26 -0.67
N THR A 49 1.09 -17.23 -1.52
CA THR A 49 0.94 -18.17 -2.65
C THR A 49 2.08 -17.99 -3.66
N VAL A 50 2.47 -16.75 -3.97
CA VAL A 50 3.62 -16.46 -4.85
C VAL A 50 4.92 -16.98 -4.24
N ALA A 51 5.17 -16.72 -2.96
CA ALA A 51 6.37 -17.18 -2.26
C ALA A 51 6.49 -18.72 -2.25
N GLU A 52 5.38 -19.42 -2.03
CA GLU A 52 5.35 -20.88 -2.07
C GLU A 52 5.63 -21.45 -3.46
N LYS A 53 5.17 -20.77 -4.52
CA LYS A 53 5.40 -21.17 -5.91
C LYS A 53 6.83 -20.89 -6.39
N HIS A 54 7.46 -19.84 -5.87
CA HIS A 54 8.75 -19.32 -6.34
C HIS A 54 9.84 -19.43 -5.26
N LYS A 55 9.89 -20.56 -4.54
CA LYS A 55 10.87 -20.79 -3.46
C LYS A 55 12.31 -20.71 -3.98
N GLY A 56 13.12 -19.89 -3.34
CA GLY A 56 14.52 -19.68 -3.71
C GLY A 56 14.73 -18.73 -4.89
N GLU A 57 13.67 -18.20 -5.47
CA GLU A 57 13.74 -17.22 -6.55
C GLU A 57 13.57 -15.78 -6.02
N ARG A 58 13.94 -14.80 -6.85
CA ARG A 58 13.64 -13.38 -6.63
C ARG A 58 12.52 -12.96 -7.59
N VAL A 59 11.42 -12.49 -7.03
CA VAL A 59 10.24 -12.06 -7.79
C VAL A 59 10.08 -10.54 -7.67
N ILE A 60 9.75 -9.87 -8.77
CA ILE A 60 9.33 -8.46 -8.78
C ILE A 60 7.81 -8.42 -8.86
N VAL A 61 7.20 -7.64 -7.97
CA VAL A 61 5.75 -7.41 -7.95
C VAL A 61 5.51 -5.92 -8.12
N VAL A 62 4.72 -5.56 -9.13
CA VAL A 62 4.25 -4.19 -9.33
C VAL A 62 2.81 -4.11 -8.85
N THR A 63 2.52 -3.15 -7.97
CA THR A 63 1.20 -3.01 -7.33
C THR A 63 0.91 -1.54 -7.00
N HIS A 64 -0.09 -1.29 -6.17
CA HIS A 64 -0.55 0.04 -5.76
C HIS A 64 -0.04 0.43 -4.38
N GLY A 65 -0.09 1.72 -4.05
CA GLY A 65 0.35 2.27 -2.77
C GLY A 65 -0.35 1.61 -1.56
N ALA A 66 -1.68 1.59 -1.53
CA ALA A 66 -2.44 0.99 -0.43
C ALA A 66 -2.12 -0.51 -0.22
N SER A 67 -1.92 -1.26 -1.31
CA SER A 67 -1.50 -2.66 -1.23
C SER A 67 -0.10 -2.79 -0.64
N THR A 68 0.85 -1.96 -1.09
CA THR A 68 2.23 -1.97 -0.61
C THR A 68 2.32 -1.59 0.87
N GLU A 69 1.54 -0.59 1.29
CA GLU A 69 1.46 -0.16 2.68
C GLU A 69 0.96 -1.29 3.60
N GLU A 70 -0.14 -1.95 3.23
CA GLU A 70 -0.68 -3.08 4.00
C GLU A 70 0.31 -4.26 4.08
N LEU A 71 1.10 -4.50 3.03
CA LEU A 71 2.15 -5.53 3.04
C LEU A 71 3.32 -5.17 3.95
N CYS A 72 3.74 -3.90 3.97
CA CYS A 72 4.75 -3.41 4.91
C CYS A 72 4.27 -3.50 6.35
N ILE A 73 3.04 -3.08 6.64
CA ILE A 73 2.44 -3.16 7.98
C ILE A 73 2.29 -4.63 8.43
N HIS A 74 1.94 -5.54 7.51
CA HIS A 74 1.88 -6.97 7.81
C HIS A 74 3.24 -7.54 8.23
N ALA A 75 4.31 -7.18 7.51
CA ALA A 75 5.66 -7.66 7.80
C ALA A 75 6.27 -6.99 9.05
N ASP A 76 5.95 -5.71 9.28
CA ASP A 76 6.39 -4.93 10.42
C ASP A 76 5.30 -3.91 10.82
N PRO A 77 4.55 -4.16 11.91
CA PRO A 77 3.52 -3.24 12.40
C PRO A 77 4.04 -1.85 12.78
N THR A 78 5.35 -1.70 12.96
CA THR A 78 6.01 -0.42 13.27
C THR A 78 6.53 0.31 12.04
N SER A 79 6.33 -0.25 10.85
CA SER A 79 6.86 0.27 9.59
C SER A 79 6.49 1.76 9.37
N PRO A 80 7.46 2.61 8.97
CA PRO A 80 7.25 4.05 8.85
C PRO A 80 6.50 4.46 7.56
N VAL A 81 6.12 3.51 6.71
CA VAL A 81 5.63 3.78 5.34
C VAL A 81 4.22 4.35 5.27
N ARG A 82 3.49 4.37 6.39
CA ARG A 82 2.09 4.78 6.44
C ARG A 82 1.92 6.20 5.90
N GLY A 83 1.21 6.33 4.77
CA GLY A 83 1.02 7.59 4.08
C GLY A 83 2.33 8.26 3.63
N LYS A 84 3.37 7.48 3.29
CA LYS A 84 4.69 7.97 2.86
C LYS A 84 5.31 7.14 1.71
N LEU A 85 4.52 6.31 1.03
CA LEU A 85 4.99 5.56 -0.12
C LEU A 85 4.91 6.41 -1.37
N TYR A 86 6.08 6.78 -1.88
CA TYR A 86 6.20 7.43 -3.18
C TYR A 86 5.92 6.44 -4.32
N ASN A 87 5.38 6.93 -5.43
CA ASN A 87 5.33 6.17 -6.67
C ASN A 87 6.74 5.70 -7.04
N THR A 88 6.79 4.50 -7.64
CA THR A 88 8.02 3.79 -8.01
C THR A 88 9.00 3.48 -6.87
N SER A 89 8.65 3.75 -5.61
CA SER A 89 9.45 3.34 -4.47
C SER A 89 9.57 1.81 -4.37
N ILE A 90 10.67 1.33 -3.77
CA ILE A 90 11.01 -0.08 -3.69
C ILE A 90 10.89 -0.57 -2.25
N CYS A 91 10.05 -1.59 -2.04
CA CYS A 91 10.04 -2.39 -0.81
C CYS A 91 10.66 -3.76 -1.08
N VAL A 92 11.48 -4.26 -0.15
CA VAL A 92 12.10 -5.59 -0.24
C VAL A 92 11.64 -6.43 0.95
N PHE A 93 11.05 -7.57 0.63
CA PHE A 93 10.56 -8.54 1.59
C PHE A 93 11.31 -9.85 1.44
N ARG A 94 11.68 -10.46 2.56
CA ARG A 94 12.08 -11.86 2.61
C ARG A 94 10.93 -12.67 3.20
N ILE A 95 10.36 -13.57 2.40
CA ILE A 95 9.18 -14.36 2.76
C ILE A 95 9.58 -15.84 2.77
N GLY A 96 9.34 -16.54 3.87
CA GLY A 96 9.63 -17.97 3.97
C GLY A 96 9.52 -18.50 5.40
N GLY A 97 9.29 -19.81 5.54
CA GLY A 97 9.17 -20.43 6.87
C GLY A 97 7.95 -19.97 7.68
N GLY A 98 6.96 -19.38 7.03
CA GLY A 98 5.79 -18.78 7.70
C GLY A 98 6.02 -17.35 8.20
N GLU A 99 7.19 -16.76 7.94
CA GLU A 99 7.55 -15.42 8.39
C GLU A 99 7.81 -14.47 7.22
N TRP A 100 7.59 -13.18 7.50
CA TRP A 100 7.89 -12.07 6.61
C TRP A 100 8.88 -11.14 7.29
N ILE A 101 9.92 -10.73 6.56
CA ILE A 101 10.90 -9.76 7.03
C ILE A 101 10.97 -8.63 6.03
N LEU A 102 10.68 -7.42 6.49
CA LEU A 102 10.81 -6.19 5.72
C LEU A 102 12.28 -5.73 5.78
N GLU A 103 13.02 -5.93 4.69
CA GLU A 103 14.44 -5.54 4.62
C GLU A 103 14.62 -4.09 4.18
N LYS A 104 13.66 -3.57 3.40
CA LYS A 104 13.69 -2.21 2.86
C LYS A 104 12.26 -1.73 2.63
N ALA A 105 11.99 -0.48 3.00
CA ALA A 105 10.64 0.08 2.98
C ALA A 105 10.64 1.44 2.27
N GLY A 106 9.93 1.52 1.13
CA GLY A 106 9.74 2.78 0.39
C GLY A 106 11.03 3.41 -0.15
N ASP A 107 12.01 2.61 -0.55
CA ASP A 107 13.31 3.12 -1.03
C ASP A 107 13.20 3.83 -2.38
N VAL A 108 13.65 5.08 -2.40
CA VAL A 108 13.67 5.96 -3.57
C VAL A 108 15.10 6.34 -3.97
N GLY A 109 16.13 5.65 -3.47
CA GLY A 109 17.53 6.01 -3.78
C GLY A 109 17.88 5.99 -5.28
N HIS A 110 17.11 5.25 -6.10
CA HIS A 110 17.26 5.27 -7.56
C HIS A 110 16.71 6.54 -8.22
N LEU A 111 15.86 7.27 -7.50
CA LEU A 111 15.29 8.53 -7.93
C LEU A 111 16.28 9.69 -7.58
N ASP A 112 17.10 9.59 -6.55
CA ASP A 112 18.05 10.66 -6.16
C ASP A 112 19.13 11.03 -7.22
N GLN A 113 19.13 10.42 -8.42
CA GLN A 113 20.12 10.61 -9.49
C GLN A 113 19.74 11.57 -10.64
N GLY A 114 18.62 12.31 -10.56
CA GLY A 114 18.42 13.51 -11.38
C GLY A 114 17.02 13.72 -12.00
N GLU A 115 16.68 15.01 -12.11
CA GLU A 115 15.57 15.60 -12.88
C GLU A 115 14.16 15.00 -12.69
N PHE A 116 13.67 14.95 -11.46
CA PHE A 116 12.23 15.01 -11.24
C PHE A 116 11.88 15.93 -10.09
N LEU A 117 10.62 16.38 -10.10
CA LEU A 117 10.05 17.14 -9.00
C LEU A 117 9.82 16.17 -7.84
N GLU A 118 10.35 16.48 -6.66
CA GLU A 118 10.14 15.68 -5.43
C GLU A 118 8.63 15.37 -5.20
N ASP A 119 7.76 16.27 -5.66
CA ASP A 119 6.30 16.17 -5.57
C ASP A 119 5.65 15.37 -6.72
N ALA A 120 6.36 15.05 -7.81
CA ALA A 120 5.79 14.36 -8.98
C ALA A 120 5.40 12.91 -8.70
N PHE A 121 5.97 12.30 -7.67
CA PHE A 121 5.77 10.90 -7.37
C PHE A 121 4.69 10.63 -6.34
N GLY A 122 4.03 11.64 -5.75
CA GLY A 122 2.85 11.45 -4.89
C GLY A 122 3.08 10.53 -3.69
N GLY A 123 2.98 11.05 -2.48
CA GLY A 123 3.19 10.23 -1.28
C GLY A 123 2.97 10.95 0.04
N ASP A 124 2.82 12.27 0.00
CA ASP A 124 2.61 13.16 1.14
C ASP A 124 1.14 13.60 1.32
N GLY A 125 0.24 13.06 0.51
CA GLY A 125 -1.19 13.40 0.54
C GLY A 125 -1.55 14.76 -0.08
N VAL A 126 -0.59 15.43 -0.75
CA VAL A 126 -0.85 16.71 -1.46
C VAL A 126 -1.30 16.48 -2.91
N SER A 127 -1.08 15.28 -3.43
CA SER A 127 -1.56 14.85 -4.76
C SER A 127 -2.93 14.18 -4.67
N ALA A 128 -3.98 14.96 -4.38
CA ALA A 128 -5.37 14.54 -4.53
C ALA A 128 -6.30 15.72 -4.83
#